data_AF-A0A529C9G7-F1
#
_entry.id   AF-A0A529C9G7-F1
#
_cell.length_a   1.000
_cell.length_b   1.000
_cell.length_c   1.000
_cell.angle_alpha   90.00
_cell.angle_beta   90.00
_cell.angle_gamma   90.00
#
_symmetry.space_group_name_H-M   'P 1'
#
loop_
_entity.id
_entity.type
_entity.pdbx_description
1 polymer ?
#
loop_
_entity_poly.entity_id
_entity_poly.type
_entity_poly.pdbx_seq_one_letter_code
_entity_poly.pdbx_strand_id
1 'polypeptide(L)'
;MDEPRKDVIRATDAEAIRLAKTLIRSARFGALAVLEPGTGSPLASRVGVATDIDGTPLILVSMLSAHTGAILADPRCSLLVGEPGKGDPLAHPRLTLVCRAARLERGSNEHARAERRYLNRNPKAKLYAGLGDFSIFRLEPERASLNGGFGKAYLLDRTDLVATGAIVEELAAGEQSALDHMNADHLDAIALYASHFGGAESDGWIVTGFDADGMDLISGDNVCRVFFPEPLRAARELRPVLVDMAKAARSAN
;
A
#
# COMPACT_ATOMS: atom_id res chain seq x y z
N MET A 1 -30.18 -34.09 -11.46
CA MET A 1 -30.48 -32.66 -11.66
C MET A 1 -29.38 -31.93 -10.93
N ASP A 2 -28.30 -31.57 -11.64
CA ASP A 2 -27.22 -30.79 -11.04
C ASP A 2 -27.77 -29.39 -10.73
N GLU A 3 -27.89 -29.06 -9.45
CA GLU A 3 -28.13 -27.67 -9.06
C GLU A 3 -26.96 -26.82 -9.58
N PRO A 4 -27.24 -25.66 -10.23
CA PRO A 4 -26.17 -24.77 -10.67
C PRO A 4 -25.37 -24.34 -9.44
N ARG A 5 -24.11 -24.76 -9.40
CA ARG A 5 -23.19 -24.50 -8.29
C ARG A 5 -23.13 -22.98 -8.07
N LYS A 6 -23.70 -22.53 -6.95
CA LYS A 6 -23.78 -21.11 -6.60
C LYS A 6 -22.36 -20.55 -6.56
N ASP A 7 -22.08 -19.55 -7.39
CA ASP A 7 -20.76 -18.92 -7.38
C ASP A 7 -20.54 -18.25 -6.03
N VAL A 8 -19.52 -18.71 -5.31
CA VAL A 8 -19.16 -18.20 -3.98
C VAL A 8 -18.38 -16.88 -4.11
N ILE A 9 -17.85 -16.61 -5.30
CA ILE A 9 -17.16 -15.37 -5.63
C ILE A 9 -18.19 -14.31 -6.01
N ARG A 10 -18.10 -13.15 -5.36
CA ARG A 10 -18.91 -11.97 -5.68
C ARG A 10 -18.28 -11.21 -6.84
N ALA A 11 -19.12 -10.53 -7.61
CA ALA A 11 -18.64 -9.56 -8.59
C ALA A 11 -17.84 -8.45 -7.88
N THR A 12 -16.69 -8.10 -8.44
CA THR A 12 -15.83 -7.04 -7.92
C THR A 12 -16.47 -5.68 -8.19
N ASP A 13 -16.73 -4.94 -7.12
CA ASP A 13 -17.35 -3.62 -7.13
C ASP A 13 -16.39 -2.56 -6.55
N ALA A 14 -16.81 -1.29 -6.61
CA ALA A 14 -15.99 -0.16 -6.15
C ALA A 14 -15.62 -0.25 -4.66
N GLU A 15 -16.48 -0.84 -3.82
CA GLU A 15 -16.22 -1.03 -2.39
C GLU A 15 -15.17 -2.12 -2.15
N ALA A 16 -15.23 -3.23 -2.89
CA ALA A 16 -14.21 -4.27 -2.86
C ALA A 16 -12.85 -3.73 -3.32
N ILE A 17 -12.82 -2.94 -4.40
CA ILE A 17 -11.61 -2.29 -4.90
C ILE A 17 -11.04 -1.32 -3.84
N ARG A 18 -11.89 -0.47 -3.27
CA ARG A 18 -11.50 0.47 -2.21
C ARG A 18 -10.94 -0.27 -0.99
N LEU A 19 -11.58 -1.36 -0.56
CA LEU A 19 -11.09 -2.18 0.54
C LEU A 19 -9.73 -2.84 0.23
N ALA A 20 -9.55 -3.38 -0.97
CA ALA A 20 -8.27 -3.95 -1.39
C ALA A 20 -7.16 -2.88 -1.38
N LYS A 21 -7.41 -1.70 -1.96
CA LYS A 21 -6.46 -0.57 -1.92
C LYS A 21 -6.15 -0.12 -0.50
N THR A 22 -7.14 -0.06 0.38
CA THR A 22 -6.92 0.23 1.81
C THR A 22 -5.98 -0.78 2.45
N LEU A 23 -6.19 -2.07 2.22
CA LEU A 23 -5.33 -3.12 2.80
C LEU A 23 -3.88 -3.03 2.31
N ILE A 24 -3.67 -2.69 1.04
CA ILE A 24 -2.34 -2.47 0.48
C ILE A 24 -1.68 -1.22 1.06
N ARG A 25 -2.39 -0.09 1.05
CA ARG A 25 -1.87 1.22 1.50
C ARG A 25 -1.64 1.29 3.00
N SER A 26 -2.42 0.56 3.78
CA SER A 26 -2.26 0.50 5.24
C SER A 26 -1.23 -0.55 5.70
N ALA A 27 -0.81 -1.49 4.86
CA ALA A 27 0.15 -2.52 5.23
C ALA A 27 1.49 -1.92 5.68
N ARG A 28 1.92 -2.26 6.91
CA ARG A 28 3.27 -2.00 7.43
C ARG A 28 4.22 -3.16 7.18
N PHE A 29 3.64 -4.36 7.10
CA PHE A 29 4.31 -5.61 6.83
C PHE A 29 3.32 -6.56 6.14
N GLY A 30 3.83 -7.67 5.63
CA GLY A 30 3.01 -8.76 5.09
C GLY A 30 3.76 -10.08 5.13
N ALA A 31 3.04 -11.16 4.83
CA ALA A 31 3.64 -12.47 4.63
C ALA A 31 3.94 -12.67 3.14
N LEU A 32 5.22 -12.70 2.79
CA LEU A 32 5.72 -12.97 1.45
C LEU A 32 5.92 -14.47 1.28
N ALA A 33 5.24 -15.05 0.28
CA ALA A 33 5.42 -16.43 -0.15
C ALA A 33 6.20 -16.45 -1.48
N VAL A 34 7.21 -17.30 -1.56
CA VAL A 34 8.15 -17.44 -2.69
C VAL A 34 8.40 -18.93 -2.95
N LEU A 35 9.06 -19.26 -4.06
CA LEU A 35 9.44 -20.63 -4.40
C LEU A 35 10.92 -20.86 -4.09
N GLU A 36 11.22 -21.82 -3.22
CA GLU A 36 12.59 -22.18 -2.87
C GLU A 36 13.32 -22.75 -4.11
N PRO A 37 14.52 -22.23 -4.46
CA PRO A 37 15.30 -22.76 -5.56
C PRO A 37 15.66 -24.23 -5.37
N GLY A 38 15.61 -25.01 -6.46
CA GLY A 38 15.97 -26.43 -6.44
C GLY A 38 14.84 -27.35 -5.97
N THR A 39 14.20 -27.07 -4.83
CA THR A 39 13.10 -27.92 -4.32
C THR A 39 11.73 -27.51 -4.87
N GLY A 40 11.54 -26.22 -5.21
CA GLY A 40 10.25 -25.66 -5.59
C GLY A 40 9.26 -25.53 -4.43
N SER A 41 9.70 -25.76 -3.18
CA SER A 41 8.83 -25.68 -2.00
C SER A 41 8.39 -24.23 -1.75
N PRO A 42 7.13 -24.00 -1.33
CA PRO A 42 6.70 -22.67 -0.94
C PRO A 42 7.38 -22.27 0.38
N LEU A 43 8.08 -21.12 0.36
CA LEU A 43 8.69 -20.51 1.53
C LEU A 43 7.91 -19.24 1.90
N ALA A 44 7.45 -19.16 3.15
CA ALA A 44 6.78 -17.97 3.68
C ALA A 44 7.67 -17.23 4.68
N SER A 45 7.78 -15.91 4.55
CA SER A 45 8.53 -15.05 5.48
C SER A 45 7.87 -13.69 5.64
N ARG A 46 8.14 -13.00 6.75
CA ARG A 46 7.62 -11.64 6.98
C ARG A 46 8.54 -10.61 6.32
N VAL A 47 7.94 -9.65 5.64
CA VAL A 47 8.64 -8.50 5.03
C VAL A 47 8.00 -7.19 5.48
N GLY A 48 8.80 -6.13 5.60
CA GLY A 48 8.29 -4.76 5.72
C GLY A 48 7.69 -4.31 4.39
N VAL A 49 6.61 -3.53 4.46
CA VAL A 49 5.86 -3.09 3.27
C VAL A 49 5.72 -1.57 3.28
N ALA A 50 5.89 -0.99 2.10
CA ALA A 50 5.41 0.34 1.74
C ALA A 50 4.74 0.25 0.36
N THR A 51 4.37 1.38 -0.24
CA THR A 51 3.83 1.43 -1.60
C THR A 51 4.50 2.52 -2.42
N ASP A 52 4.70 2.28 -3.71
CA ASP A 52 5.01 3.35 -4.66
C ASP A 52 3.73 4.15 -4.97
N ILE A 53 3.85 5.23 -5.72
CA ILE A 53 2.76 6.19 -5.97
C ILE A 53 1.57 5.52 -6.66
N ASP A 54 1.84 4.62 -7.60
CA ASP A 54 0.82 3.85 -8.32
C ASP A 54 0.06 2.84 -7.44
N GLY A 55 0.57 2.50 -6.27
CA GLY A 55 -0.03 1.49 -5.37
C GLY A 55 0.71 0.16 -5.34
N THR A 56 1.74 0.00 -6.17
CA THR A 56 2.54 -1.22 -6.18
C THR A 56 3.27 -1.39 -4.84
N PRO A 57 3.14 -2.55 -4.16
CA PRO A 57 3.86 -2.80 -2.92
C PRO A 57 5.38 -2.78 -3.13
N LEU A 58 6.07 -2.15 -2.18
CA LEU A 58 7.52 -2.08 -2.09
C LEU A 58 8.00 -2.88 -0.90
N ILE A 59 9.05 -3.67 -1.11
CA ILE A 59 9.79 -4.34 -0.03
C ILE A 59 11.27 -3.93 -0.10
N LEU A 60 11.90 -3.82 1.06
CA LEU A 60 13.34 -3.59 1.21
C LEU A 60 13.93 -4.77 1.96
N VAL A 61 14.74 -5.58 1.27
CA VAL A 61 15.20 -6.88 1.77
C VAL A 61 16.71 -7.04 1.62
N SER A 62 17.34 -7.76 2.56
CA SER A 62 18.76 -8.10 2.46
C SER A 62 18.97 -9.20 1.42
N MET A 63 20.03 -9.09 0.63
CA MET A 63 20.50 -10.07 -0.34
C MET A 63 20.91 -11.40 0.32
N LEU A 64 21.07 -11.43 1.65
CA LEU A 64 21.36 -12.63 2.42
C LEU A 64 20.10 -13.39 2.86
N SER A 65 18.91 -12.81 2.69
CA SER A 65 17.66 -13.45 3.12
C SER A 65 17.26 -14.58 2.17
N ALA A 66 16.74 -15.69 2.71
CA ALA A 66 16.29 -16.83 1.92
C ALA A 66 15.24 -16.44 0.87
N HIS A 67 14.31 -15.53 1.21
CA HIS A 67 13.33 -15.04 0.24
C HIS A 67 13.95 -14.24 -0.90
N THR A 68 15.09 -13.56 -0.69
CA THR A 68 15.75 -12.77 -1.72
C THR A 68 16.40 -13.67 -2.76
N GLY A 69 17.11 -14.72 -2.31
CA GLY A 69 17.64 -15.74 -3.21
C GLY A 69 16.52 -16.42 -4.03
N ALA A 70 15.38 -16.70 -3.39
CA ALA A 70 14.22 -17.28 -4.04
C ALA A 70 13.63 -16.37 -5.13
N ILE A 71 13.31 -15.10 -4.84
CA ILE A 71 12.72 -14.18 -5.84
C ILE A 71 13.66 -13.82 -6.99
N LEU A 72 14.97 -13.91 -6.77
CA LEU A 72 15.95 -13.72 -7.85
C LEU A 72 16.01 -14.93 -8.80
N ALA A 73 15.79 -16.14 -8.28
CA ALA A 73 15.74 -17.35 -9.09
C ALA A 73 14.40 -17.51 -9.82
N ASP A 74 13.29 -17.18 -9.16
CA ASP A 74 11.95 -17.14 -9.74
C ASP A 74 11.18 -15.92 -9.20
N PRO A 75 10.85 -14.94 -10.06
CA PRO A 75 10.23 -13.70 -9.60
C PRO A 75 8.77 -13.89 -9.14
N ARG A 76 8.14 -15.04 -9.37
CA ARG A 76 6.75 -15.28 -8.94
C ARG A 76 6.69 -15.34 -7.42
N CYS A 77 5.86 -14.49 -6.84
CA CYS A 77 5.65 -14.42 -5.41
C CYS A 77 4.20 -14.08 -5.08
N SER A 78 3.84 -14.23 -3.81
CA SER A 78 2.55 -13.81 -3.28
C SER A 78 2.75 -13.00 -2.01
N LEU A 79 1.97 -11.94 -1.83
CA LEU A 79 1.97 -11.13 -0.62
C LEU A 79 0.59 -11.19 0.04
N LEU A 80 0.53 -11.68 1.27
CA LEU A 80 -0.66 -11.59 2.11
C LEU A 80 -0.57 -10.35 3.02
N VAL A 81 -1.60 -9.51 2.95
CA VAL A 81 -1.79 -8.34 3.82
C VAL A 81 -3.20 -8.32 4.40
N GLY A 82 -3.36 -7.61 5.51
CA GLY A 82 -4.59 -7.57 6.30
C GLY A 82 -4.40 -8.31 7.61
N GLU A 83 -4.37 -7.55 8.70
CA GLU A 83 -4.15 -8.07 10.04
C GLU A 83 -5.48 -8.26 10.77
N PRO A 84 -5.63 -9.33 11.56
CA PRO A 84 -6.83 -9.52 12.36
C PRO A 84 -6.88 -8.53 13.54
N GLY A 85 -8.07 -7.99 13.82
CA GLY A 85 -8.36 -7.31 15.08
C GLY A 85 -8.85 -8.27 16.16
N LYS A 86 -9.54 -7.73 17.18
CA LYS A 86 -10.19 -8.52 18.23
C LYS A 86 -11.28 -9.44 17.63
N GLY A 87 -11.46 -10.63 18.20
CA GLY A 87 -12.49 -11.59 17.80
C GLY A 87 -11.96 -12.68 16.88
N ASP A 88 -12.84 -13.24 16.04
CA ASP A 88 -12.47 -14.29 15.07
C ASP A 88 -11.54 -13.70 13.98
N PRO A 89 -10.31 -14.21 13.80
CA PRO A 89 -9.39 -13.71 12.79
C PRO A 89 -9.93 -13.82 11.35
N LEU A 90 -10.84 -14.77 11.07
CA LEU A 90 -11.42 -14.96 9.74
C LEU A 90 -12.55 -13.97 9.41
N ALA A 91 -13.04 -13.22 10.40
CA ALA A 91 -13.99 -12.14 10.16
C ALA A 91 -13.33 -10.88 9.56
N HIS A 92 -12.02 -10.71 9.74
CA HIS A 92 -11.28 -9.50 9.35
C HIS A 92 -10.83 -9.53 7.89
N PRO A 93 -10.90 -8.42 7.13
CA PRO A 93 -10.45 -8.37 5.73
C PRO A 93 -8.97 -8.75 5.54
N ARG A 94 -8.70 -9.44 4.45
CA ARG A 94 -7.34 -9.81 4.02
C ARG A 94 -7.27 -9.95 2.51
N LEU A 95 -6.12 -9.59 1.96
CA LEU A 95 -5.85 -9.57 0.53
C LEU A 95 -4.61 -10.41 0.24
N THR A 96 -4.74 -11.38 -0.66
CA THR A 96 -3.60 -12.12 -1.21
C THR A 96 -3.32 -11.59 -2.61
N LEU A 97 -2.18 -10.91 -2.77
CA LEU A 97 -1.66 -10.46 -4.06
C LEU A 97 -0.84 -11.58 -4.69
N VAL A 98 -1.05 -11.83 -5.98
CA VAL A 98 -0.15 -12.63 -6.82
C VAL A 98 0.68 -11.66 -7.64
N CYS A 99 2.00 -11.71 -7.46
CA CYS A 99 2.91 -10.70 -7.98
C CYS A 99 4.10 -11.33 -8.72
N ARG A 100 4.77 -10.49 -9.51
CA ARG A 100 6.17 -10.70 -9.89
C ARG A 100 7.07 -9.69 -9.20
N ALA A 101 8.11 -10.16 -8.53
CA ALA A 101 9.11 -9.31 -7.92
C ALA A 101 10.02 -8.72 -9.01
N ALA A 102 10.15 -7.40 -9.04
CA ALA A 102 11.06 -6.66 -9.91
C ALA A 102 12.05 -5.89 -9.02
N ARG A 103 13.33 -6.25 -9.11
CA ARG A 103 14.40 -5.53 -8.40
C ARG A 103 14.60 -4.16 -9.04
N LEU A 104 14.64 -3.11 -8.23
CA LEU A 104 14.98 -1.78 -8.70
C LEU A 104 16.49 -1.59 -8.72
N GLU A 105 17.02 -1.14 -9.85
CA GLU A 105 18.45 -0.88 -10.00
C GLU A 105 18.86 0.34 -9.15
N ARG A 106 19.91 0.18 -8.34
CA ARG A 106 20.33 1.23 -7.41
C ARG A 106 20.84 2.44 -8.18
N GLY A 107 20.36 3.62 -7.81
CA GLY A 107 20.70 4.88 -8.48
C GLY A 107 19.82 5.22 -9.69
N SER A 108 18.88 4.35 -10.07
CA SER A 108 17.82 4.72 -11.02
C SER A 108 16.83 5.72 -10.38
N ASN A 109 16.11 6.47 -11.23
CA ASN A 109 15.06 7.39 -10.76
C ASN A 109 13.94 6.64 -10.02
N GLU A 110 13.57 5.45 -10.51
CA GLU A 110 12.56 4.60 -9.89
C GLU A 110 13.02 4.12 -8.50
N HIS A 111 14.27 3.70 -8.36
CA HIS A 111 14.85 3.34 -7.07
C HIS A 111 14.83 4.53 -6.10
N ALA A 112 15.27 5.71 -6.54
CA ALA A 112 15.30 6.90 -5.68
C ALA A 112 13.90 7.27 -5.16
N ARG A 113 12.89 7.21 -6.04
CA ARG A 113 11.48 7.43 -5.67
C ARG A 113 10.97 6.37 -4.69
N ALA A 114 11.21 5.09 -4.98
CA ALA A 114 10.78 3.99 -4.15
C ALA A 114 11.46 3.98 -2.77
N GLU A 115 12.76 4.27 -2.71
CA GLU A 115 13.51 4.39 -1.45
C GLU A 115 12.95 5.52 -0.58
N ARG A 116 12.74 6.70 -1.16
CA ARG A 116 12.09 7.83 -0.48
C ARG A 116 10.74 7.43 0.10
N ARG A 117 9.84 6.86 -0.71
CA ARG A 117 8.51 6.39 -0.27
C ARG A 117 8.62 5.35 0.84
N TYR A 118 9.51 4.38 0.69
CA TYR A 118 9.72 3.32 1.68
C TYR A 118 10.20 3.90 3.02
N LEU A 119 11.13 4.86 2.99
CA LEU A 119 11.68 5.50 4.20
C LEU A 119 10.70 6.49 4.86
N ASN A 120 9.85 7.17 4.10
CA ASN A 120 8.78 8.00 4.65
C ASN A 120 7.79 7.15 5.45
N ARG A 121 7.48 5.95 4.93
CA ARG A 121 6.60 4.99 5.61
C ARG A 121 7.28 4.27 6.77
N ASN A 122 8.55 3.91 6.60
CA ASN A 122 9.33 3.08 7.52
C ASN A 122 10.62 3.80 7.96
N PRO A 123 10.56 4.84 8.81
CA PRO A 123 11.71 5.67 9.12
C PRO A 123 12.86 4.91 9.79
N LYS A 124 12.55 3.85 10.55
CA LYS A 124 13.56 2.96 11.16
C LYS A 124 14.41 2.21 10.12
N ALA A 125 13.92 2.07 8.89
CA ALA A 125 14.65 1.41 7.81
C ALA A 125 15.88 2.18 7.34
N LYS A 126 16.02 3.48 7.69
CA LYS A 126 17.23 4.26 7.43
C LYS A 126 18.50 3.61 8.00
N LEU A 127 18.37 2.80 9.05
CA LEU A 127 19.48 2.08 9.67
C LEU A 127 20.09 1.00 8.76
N TYR A 128 19.35 0.50 7.77
CA TYR A 128 19.81 -0.58 6.90
C TYR A 128 19.61 -0.36 5.39
N ALA A 129 18.76 0.58 4.96
CA ALA A 129 18.48 0.84 3.53
C ALA A 129 19.73 1.21 2.71
N GLY A 130 20.66 1.95 3.34
CA GLY A 130 21.94 2.36 2.73
C GLY A 130 23.02 1.28 2.74
N LEU A 131 22.78 0.13 3.38
CA LEU A 131 23.74 -0.98 3.36
C LEU A 131 23.75 -1.61 1.96
N GLY A 132 24.94 -1.94 1.46
CA GLY A 132 25.13 -2.42 0.08
C GLY A 132 24.46 -3.77 -0.21
N ASP A 133 24.13 -4.53 0.82
CA ASP A 133 23.42 -5.80 0.73
C ASP A 133 21.90 -5.65 0.83
N PHE A 134 21.33 -4.46 0.92
CA PHE A 134 19.87 -4.28 0.85
C PHE A 134 19.44 -3.83 -0.54
N SER A 135 18.29 -4.32 -0.99
CA SER A 135 17.71 -3.98 -2.29
C SER A 135 16.20 -3.78 -2.18
N ILE A 136 15.70 -2.80 -2.94
CA ILE A 136 14.26 -2.55 -3.07
C ILE A 136 13.72 -3.39 -4.22
N PHE A 137 12.59 -4.05 -3.96
CA PHE A 137 11.80 -4.73 -4.98
C PHE A 137 10.41 -4.12 -5.05
N ARG A 138 9.93 -3.92 -6.27
CA ARG A 138 8.52 -3.71 -6.58
C ARG A 138 7.85 -5.07 -6.73
N LEU A 139 6.75 -5.30 -6.03
CA LEU A 139 5.96 -6.51 -6.19
C LEU A 139 4.82 -6.25 -7.17
N GLU A 140 5.12 -6.34 -8.46
CA GLU A 140 4.21 -6.03 -9.56
C GLU A 140 2.98 -6.96 -9.50
N PRO A 141 1.79 -6.45 -9.10
CA PRO A 141 0.62 -7.30 -8.94
C PRO A 141 0.07 -7.69 -10.32
N GLU A 142 -0.29 -8.97 -10.46
CA GLU A 142 -0.96 -9.51 -11.64
C GLU A 142 -2.47 -9.66 -11.38
N ARG A 143 -2.82 -10.10 -10.17
CA ARG A 143 -4.19 -10.28 -9.68
C ARG A 143 -4.21 -10.36 -8.15
N ALA A 144 -5.39 -10.30 -7.56
CA ALA A 144 -5.57 -10.51 -6.14
C ALA A 144 -6.82 -11.31 -5.79
N SER A 145 -6.77 -11.96 -4.62
CA SER A 145 -7.93 -12.55 -3.97
C SER A 145 -8.21 -11.76 -2.70
N LEU A 146 -9.35 -11.06 -2.68
CA LEU A 146 -9.83 -10.36 -1.51
C LEU A 146 -10.85 -11.24 -0.79
N ASN A 147 -10.61 -11.47 0.49
CA ASN A 147 -11.66 -11.87 1.38
C ASN A 147 -11.96 -10.64 2.27
N GLY A 148 -13.18 -10.14 2.25
CA GLY A 148 -13.65 -8.96 2.99
C GLY A 148 -14.41 -9.29 4.28
N GLY A 149 -14.50 -10.57 4.64
CA GLY A 149 -15.16 -11.10 5.83
C GLY A 149 -15.95 -12.36 5.45
N PHE A 150 -16.70 -12.92 6.39
CA PHE A 150 -17.55 -14.08 6.09
C PHE A 150 -18.44 -13.85 4.86
N GLY A 151 -18.35 -14.77 3.89
CA GLY A 151 -19.15 -14.77 2.67
C GLY A 151 -18.86 -13.63 1.69
N LYS A 152 -17.76 -12.89 1.85
CA LYS A 152 -17.35 -11.76 1.00
C LYS A 152 -16.03 -12.07 0.30
N ALA A 153 -16.05 -12.88 -0.76
CA ALA A 153 -14.87 -13.20 -1.56
C ALA A 153 -14.94 -12.51 -2.93
N TYR A 154 -13.83 -11.93 -3.38
CA TYR A 154 -13.71 -11.20 -4.64
C TYR A 154 -12.38 -11.54 -5.33
N LEU A 155 -12.37 -11.47 -6.66
CA LEU A 155 -11.18 -11.59 -7.47
C LEU A 155 -10.91 -10.25 -8.17
N LEU A 156 -9.73 -9.70 -7.97
CA LEU A 156 -9.32 -8.42 -8.55
C LEU A 156 -8.22 -8.66 -9.58
N ASP A 157 -8.20 -7.84 -10.61
CA ASP A 157 -7.09 -7.81 -11.57
C ASP A 157 -6.13 -6.66 -11.26
N ARG A 158 -5.06 -6.54 -12.07
CA ARG A 158 -4.06 -5.47 -11.90
C ARG A 158 -4.66 -4.06 -12.00
N THR A 159 -5.63 -3.84 -12.89
CA THR A 159 -6.21 -2.52 -13.15
C THR A 159 -7.08 -2.02 -12.00
N ASP A 160 -7.62 -2.93 -11.19
CA ASP A 160 -8.28 -2.60 -9.93
C ASP A 160 -7.30 -2.08 -8.86
N LEU A 161 -6.04 -2.50 -8.92
CA LEU A 161 -5.08 -2.37 -7.81
C LEU A 161 -4.08 -1.23 -8.01
N VAL A 162 -3.68 -0.97 -9.25
CA VAL A 162 -2.56 -0.07 -9.57
C VAL A 162 -3.03 1.06 -10.47
N ALA A 163 -2.75 2.30 -10.06
CA ALA A 163 -3.02 3.48 -10.87
C ALA A 163 -2.06 3.54 -12.07
N THR A 164 -2.55 4.09 -13.19
CA THR A 164 -1.76 4.23 -14.42
C THR A 164 -1.92 5.64 -14.99
N GLY A 165 -1.02 6.02 -15.91
CA GLY A 165 -1.08 7.29 -16.62
C GLY A 165 -0.20 8.40 -16.03
N ALA A 166 -0.28 9.59 -16.65
CA ALA A 166 0.61 10.72 -16.37
C ALA A 166 0.56 11.21 -14.91
N ILE A 167 -0.60 11.07 -14.26
CA ILE A 167 -0.80 11.50 -12.87
C ILE A 167 0.22 10.88 -11.90
N VAL A 168 0.65 9.64 -12.13
CA VAL A 168 1.63 8.95 -11.26
C VAL A 168 2.97 9.68 -11.30
N GLU A 169 3.45 10.04 -12.49
CA GLU A 169 4.72 10.74 -12.67
C GLU A 169 4.62 12.22 -12.28
N GLU A 170 3.48 12.87 -12.53
CA GLU A 170 3.24 14.25 -12.07
C GLU A 170 3.29 14.34 -10.54
N LEU A 171 2.65 13.40 -9.84
CA LEU A 171 2.73 13.33 -8.37
C LEU A 171 4.15 12.97 -7.93
N ALA A 172 4.83 12.05 -8.61
CA ALA A 172 6.21 11.67 -8.28
C ALA A 172 7.18 12.84 -8.21
N ALA A 173 7.02 13.80 -9.11
CA ALA A 173 7.87 14.98 -9.23
C ALA A 173 7.70 15.96 -8.04
N GLY A 174 6.49 16.08 -7.48
CA GLY A 174 6.16 17.11 -6.48
C GLY A 174 5.81 16.58 -5.08
N GLU A 175 5.59 15.28 -4.92
CA GLU A 175 5.03 14.70 -3.70
C GLU A 175 5.86 15.03 -2.46
N GLN A 176 7.19 14.87 -2.51
CA GLN A 176 8.01 15.04 -1.30
C GLN A 176 7.90 16.45 -0.74
N SER A 177 7.94 17.47 -1.60
CA SER A 177 7.76 18.86 -1.17
C SER A 177 6.37 19.11 -0.58
N ALA A 178 5.33 18.44 -1.10
CA ALA A 178 3.99 18.51 -0.52
C ALA A 178 3.92 17.84 0.86
N LEU A 179 4.56 16.68 1.04
CA LEU A 179 4.64 15.99 2.33
C LEU A 179 5.38 16.85 3.36
N ASP A 180 6.54 17.41 2.98
CA ASP A 180 7.36 18.24 3.87
C ASP A 180 6.57 19.49 4.33
N HIS A 181 5.89 20.18 3.39
CA HIS A 181 5.06 21.33 3.72
C HIS A 181 3.89 20.96 4.64
N MET A 182 3.17 19.87 4.34
CA MET A 182 2.04 19.42 5.17
C MET A 182 2.48 19.05 6.58
N ASN A 183 3.57 18.31 6.73
CA ASN A 183 4.08 17.89 8.03
C ASN A 183 4.73 19.01 8.84
N ALA A 184 5.27 20.05 8.18
CA ALA A 184 5.83 21.22 8.86
C ALA A 184 4.76 22.21 9.32
N ASP A 185 3.78 22.49 8.45
CA ASP A 185 2.93 23.67 8.62
C ASP A 185 1.45 23.33 8.92
N HIS A 186 1.00 22.08 8.72
CA HIS A 186 -0.43 21.72 8.71
C HIS A 186 -0.77 20.46 9.53
N LEU A 187 -0.10 20.24 10.65
CA LEU A 187 -0.39 19.10 11.55
C LEU A 187 -1.84 19.10 12.08
N ASP A 188 -2.44 20.28 12.27
CA ASP A 188 -3.84 20.43 12.66
C ASP A 188 -4.79 19.89 11.58
N ALA A 189 -4.52 20.21 10.31
CA ALA A 189 -5.28 19.70 9.18
C ALA A 189 -5.11 18.19 9.02
N ILE A 190 -3.90 17.67 9.22
CA ILE A 190 -3.63 16.22 9.17
C ILE A 190 -4.43 15.48 10.24
N ALA A 191 -4.48 15.99 11.47
CA ALA A 191 -5.29 15.42 12.55
C ALA A 191 -6.80 15.44 12.21
N LEU A 192 -7.29 16.50 11.57
CA LEU A 192 -8.67 16.57 11.07
C LEU A 192 -8.94 15.52 10.00
N TYR A 193 -8.01 15.29 9.06
CA TYR A 193 -8.19 14.25 8.05
C TYR A 193 -8.27 12.87 8.67
N ALA A 194 -7.36 12.56 9.59
CA ALA A 194 -7.27 11.27 10.26
C ALA A 194 -8.54 10.97 11.08
N SER A 195 -9.03 11.94 11.85
CA SER A 195 -10.22 11.77 12.68
C SER A 195 -11.52 11.76 11.86
N HIS A 196 -11.76 12.77 11.04
CA HIS A 196 -13.03 12.96 10.36
C HIS A 196 -13.24 11.98 9.19
N PHE A 197 -12.25 11.81 8.31
CA PHE A 197 -12.37 10.93 7.15
C PHE A 197 -11.80 9.54 7.40
N GLY A 198 -10.83 9.43 8.30
CA GLY A 198 -10.16 8.18 8.63
C GLY A 198 -10.76 7.41 9.82
N GLY A 199 -11.62 8.05 10.62
CA GLY A 199 -12.18 7.47 11.84
C GLY A 199 -11.12 7.15 12.91
N ALA A 200 -9.95 7.80 12.86
CA ALA A 200 -8.82 7.46 13.69
C ALA A 200 -8.79 8.28 14.99
N GLU A 201 -8.52 7.61 16.12
CA GLU A 201 -8.65 8.21 17.46
C GLU A 201 -7.32 8.66 18.09
N SER A 202 -6.18 8.39 17.45
CA SER A 202 -4.86 8.79 17.99
C SER A 202 -4.47 10.22 17.63
N ASP A 203 -3.52 10.78 18.38
CA ASP A 203 -2.90 12.07 18.07
C ASP A 203 -1.56 11.91 17.33
N GLY A 204 -0.95 13.02 16.90
CA GLY A 204 0.42 13.00 16.34
C GLY A 204 0.53 12.39 14.94
N TRP A 205 -0.54 12.50 14.15
CA TRP A 205 -0.54 12.04 12.76
C TRP A 205 0.39 12.86 11.88
N ILE A 206 1.12 12.17 11.01
CA ILE A 206 1.87 12.75 9.89
C ILE A 206 1.41 12.11 8.58
N VAL A 207 1.55 12.85 7.48
CA VAL A 207 1.35 12.30 6.13
C VAL A 207 2.64 11.67 5.62
N THR A 208 2.53 10.48 5.02
CA THR A 208 3.68 9.68 4.54
C THR A 208 3.68 9.45 3.04
N GLY A 209 2.55 9.68 2.38
CA GLY A 209 2.42 9.56 0.94
C GLY A 209 1.13 10.18 0.43
N PHE A 210 1.19 10.65 -0.81
CA PHE A 210 0.04 11.01 -1.63
C PHE A 210 0.03 10.12 -2.87
N ASP A 211 -1.17 9.82 -3.37
CA ASP A 211 -1.37 9.21 -4.67
C ASP A 211 -2.65 9.77 -5.31
N ALA A 212 -3.03 9.27 -6.48
CA ALA A 212 -4.20 9.77 -7.19
C ALA A 212 -5.51 9.58 -6.39
N ASP A 213 -5.61 8.56 -5.54
CA ASP A 213 -6.84 8.23 -4.83
C ASP A 213 -6.90 8.85 -3.43
N GLY A 214 -5.79 9.33 -2.86
CA GLY A 214 -5.77 9.80 -1.48
C GLY A 214 -4.40 10.02 -0.83
N MET A 215 -4.40 9.93 0.50
CA MET A 215 -3.24 10.14 1.36
C MET A 215 -3.09 9.03 2.41
N ASP A 216 -1.84 8.72 2.75
CA ASP A 216 -1.47 7.74 3.77
C ASP A 216 -0.92 8.44 5.02
N LEU A 217 -1.57 8.21 6.16
CA LEU A 217 -1.22 8.82 7.44
C LEU A 217 -0.66 7.76 8.41
N ILE A 218 0.27 8.16 9.28
CA ILE A 218 0.77 7.34 10.38
C ILE A 218 0.82 8.11 11.68
N SER A 219 0.58 7.41 12.79
CA SER A 219 0.85 7.87 14.16
C SER A 219 1.43 6.71 14.97
N GLY A 220 2.75 6.74 15.16
CA GLY A 220 3.49 5.62 15.71
C GLY A 220 3.26 4.33 14.90
N ASP A 221 2.55 3.38 15.49
CA ASP A 221 2.21 2.10 14.88
C ASP A 221 0.83 2.09 14.20
N ASN A 222 0.04 3.14 14.42
CA ASN A 222 -1.27 3.33 13.80
C ASN A 222 -1.11 3.82 12.37
N VAL A 223 -2.00 3.34 11.50
CA VAL A 223 -2.04 3.66 10.08
C VAL A 223 -3.44 4.05 9.69
N CYS A 224 -3.56 5.03 8.83
CA CYS A 224 -4.85 5.49 8.33
C CYS A 224 -4.73 5.82 6.85
N ARG A 225 -5.64 5.25 6.05
CA ARG A 225 -5.79 5.59 4.63
C ARG A 225 -6.99 6.52 4.50
N VAL A 226 -6.77 7.71 3.95
CA VAL A 226 -7.84 8.68 3.67
C VAL A 226 -7.96 8.84 2.15
N PHE A 227 -9.14 8.55 1.60
CA PHE A 227 -9.43 8.75 0.18
C PHE A 227 -9.90 10.17 -0.09
N PHE A 228 -9.52 10.71 -1.25
CA PHE A 228 -10.14 11.91 -1.77
C PHE A 228 -11.59 11.64 -2.20
N PRO A 229 -12.45 12.67 -2.25
CA PRO A 229 -13.83 12.53 -2.75
C PRO A 229 -13.87 11.95 -4.16
N GLU A 230 -12.95 12.40 -5.02
CA GLU A 230 -12.72 11.86 -6.36
C GLU A 230 -11.21 11.70 -6.61
N PRO A 231 -10.78 10.72 -7.42
CA PRO A 231 -9.38 10.59 -7.81
C PRO A 231 -8.87 11.83 -8.55
N LEU A 232 -7.65 12.24 -8.23
CA LEU A 232 -6.96 13.33 -8.92
C LEU A 232 -6.69 12.95 -10.37
N ARG A 233 -6.94 13.91 -11.28
CA ARG A 233 -6.62 13.79 -12.70
C ARG A 233 -5.30 14.46 -13.07
N ALA A 234 -4.86 15.43 -12.26
CA ALA A 234 -3.58 16.13 -12.41
C ALA A 234 -3.00 16.51 -11.04
N ALA A 235 -1.67 16.54 -10.90
CA ALA A 235 -1.04 16.80 -9.60
C ALA A 235 -1.38 18.18 -9.00
N ARG A 236 -1.70 19.17 -9.85
CA ARG A 236 -2.14 20.51 -9.43
C ARG A 236 -3.44 20.52 -8.62
N GLU A 237 -4.24 19.45 -8.70
CA GLU A 237 -5.52 19.32 -7.99
C GLU A 237 -5.33 18.94 -6.51
N LEU A 238 -4.16 18.42 -6.13
CA LEU A 238 -3.88 17.96 -4.76
C LEU A 238 -4.17 19.04 -3.72
N ARG A 239 -3.60 20.24 -3.90
CA ARG A 239 -3.74 21.33 -2.91
C ARG A 239 -5.20 21.80 -2.76
N PRO A 240 -5.94 22.14 -3.84
CA PRO A 240 -7.36 22.47 -3.73
C PRO A 240 -8.18 21.40 -3.00
N VAL A 241 -7.98 20.12 -3.33
CA VAL A 241 -8.70 19.00 -2.70
C VAL A 241 -8.42 18.94 -1.19
N LEU A 242 -7.16 19.05 -0.78
CA LEU A 242 -6.80 19.07 0.65
C LEU A 242 -7.46 20.25 1.38
N VAL A 243 -7.44 21.44 0.79
CA VAL A 243 -8.06 22.64 1.38
C VAL A 243 -9.57 22.45 1.56
N ASP A 244 -10.26 21.89 0.57
CA ASP A 244 -11.70 21.70 0.65
C ASP A 244 -12.08 20.58 1.63
N MET A 245 -11.29 19.50 1.69
CA MET A 245 -11.43 18.48 2.73
C MET A 245 -11.24 19.06 4.14
N ALA A 246 -10.25 19.95 4.34
CA ALA A 246 -10.01 20.57 5.65
C ALA A 246 -11.18 21.46 6.07
N LYS A 247 -11.75 22.24 5.13
CA LYS A 247 -12.95 23.04 5.40
C LYS A 247 -14.14 22.16 5.76
N ALA A 248 -14.39 21.09 5.00
CA ALA A 248 -15.48 20.16 5.27
C ALA A 248 -15.37 19.52 6.66
N ALA A 249 -14.18 19.05 7.04
CA ALA A 249 -13.94 18.49 8.37
C ALA A 249 -14.15 19.52 9.49
N ARG A 250 -13.70 20.78 9.31
CA ARG A 250 -13.91 21.86 10.28
C ARG A 250 -15.36 22.28 10.44
N SER A 251 -16.17 22.17 9.39
CA SER A 251 -17.61 22.49 9.44
C SER A 251 -18.47 21.39 10.04
N ALA A 252 -17.96 20.16 10.12
CA ALA A 252 -18.67 19.00 10.66
C ALA A 252 -18.33 18.69 12.13
N ASN A 253 -17.23 19.28 12.64
CA ASN A 253 -16.87 19.27 14.06
C ASN A 253 -17.51 20.45 14.81
#